data_AF-A0A418AF17-F1
#
_entry.id   AF-A0A418AF17-F1
#
_cell.length_a   1.000
_cell.length_b   1.000
_cell.length_c   1.000
_cell.angle_alpha   90.00
_cell.angle_beta   90.00
_cell.angle_gamma   90.00
#
_symmetry.space_group_name_H-M   'P 1'
#
loop_
_entity.id
_entity.type
_entity.pdbx_description
1 polymer ?
#
loop_
_entity_poly.entity_id
_entity_poly.type
_entity_poly.pdbx_seq_one_letter_code
_entity_poly.pdbx_strand_id
1 'polypeptide(L)'
;KGVSAATEVASYGRAAIVPALWEHLDDTSKEKVGRSHVDPFDLIVVVPDSLLLESVAKHMTIPGLVRMLKRDLPFAIVGDDANPDMDFDSHVYNLSWNVFVQPGLGLMEHIRKEAVIKALLDDLENLGRDRVLEALVYAKDEHDRTALDTTEITVKEFLEKQFFFMERYEIMPGPAAHVSDTAVVVLANDHGICSEVFHAHVDDKMCVDLAAFRKCNVELSQALHDASAVDKWDASFAAFSKEIPGLVTEAEFKRFCDMQYGRKLKVALKLMRREEDYTKELEMRRTITRQEPSKYFLNALPSPAQTEFEAAVGSLTVNDNMRLGAFKHVLVLPAGDRSLADIHLKERPSPNHVRFLLEEIIRALQQLHIWNIVHCDLKMLNVLRVLYQVKLIDFDAATTVGHRVGSKVSSGVMPPGTVNRNRRRTSSCACVEMFYKLENDAERDLYNLYWEHDSRLHNKLKPRSNIVMRCSRADTDRSPPYDFVEASPQIDIWSLGVIMFQLWSGEELVPTDVNQDVVAGQIETAMAWTEGDLHRHIEQHIANEDQRSLLSHVLVVDPSERWSLERILNHPYFRV
;
A
#
# COMPACT_ATOMS: atom_id res chain seq x y z
N LYS A 1 56.57 -23.14 -30.81
CA LYS A 1 57.72 -24.03 -30.61
C LYS A 1 58.72 -23.33 -29.68
N GLY A 2 58.93 -23.89 -28.48
CA GLY A 2 60.09 -23.59 -27.63
C GLY A 2 59.91 -22.48 -26.60
N VAL A 3 59.13 -22.72 -25.53
CA VAL A 3 59.46 -22.25 -24.17
C VAL A 3 59.01 -23.33 -23.18
N SER A 4 59.88 -23.59 -22.21
CA SER A 4 59.83 -24.54 -21.12
C SER A 4 58.61 -24.38 -20.22
N ALA A 5 58.03 -25.51 -19.81
CA ALA A 5 57.19 -25.61 -18.63
C ALA A 5 58.01 -25.24 -17.36
N ALA A 6 57.31 -24.73 -16.36
CA ALA A 6 57.80 -24.42 -15.00
C ALA A 6 58.71 -23.18 -14.87
N THR A 7 58.08 -22.01 -14.93
CA THR A 7 58.48 -20.85 -14.10
C THR A 7 57.21 -20.09 -13.74
N GLU A 8 56.93 -20.05 -12.43
CA GLU A 8 56.06 -19.11 -11.71
C GLU A 8 54.85 -18.53 -12.48
N VAL A 9 53.68 -19.11 -12.24
CA VAL A 9 52.36 -18.46 -12.44
C VAL A 9 52.15 -17.43 -11.33
N ALA A 10 53.06 -16.47 -11.24
CA ALA A 10 52.99 -15.32 -10.36
C ALA A 10 53.19 -14.07 -11.21
N SER A 11 52.26 -13.11 -11.07
CA SER A 11 52.29 -11.74 -11.61
C SER A 11 51.90 -11.46 -13.07
N TYR A 12 50.90 -12.15 -13.64
CA TYR A 12 50.17 -11.60 -14.80
C TYR A 12 48.66 -11.65 -14.56
N GLY A 13 48.10 -10.53 -14.10
CA GLY A 13 46.67 -10.31 -14.16
C GLY A 13 46.23 -10.14 -15.62
N ARG A 14 45.04 -10.67 -15.94
CA ARG A 14 44.24 -10.40 -17.16
C ARG A 14 44.51 -11.28 -18.38
N ALA A 15 44.33 -12.59 -18.23
CA ALA A 15 44.14 -13.53 -19.33
C ALA A 15 42.96 -14.48 -19.06
N ALA A 16 42.06 -14.70 -20.06
CA ALA A 16 41.35 -15.97 -20.34
C ALA A 16 40.09 -15.82 -21.24
N ILE A 17 40.12 -16.23 -22.51
CA ILE A 17 38.89 -16.79 -23.11
C ILE A 17 38.83 -18.25 -22.70
N VAL A 18 37.98 -18.56 -21.72
CA VAL A 18 37.74 -19.94 -21.29
C VAL A 18 36.94 -20.67 -22.38
N PRO A 19 37.17 -21.96 -22.66
CA PRO A 19 36.36 -22.73 -23.63
C PRO A 19 34.84 -22.62 -23.42
N ALA A 20 34.40 -22.43 -22.18
CA ALA A 20 33.00 -22.21 -21.80
C ALA A 20 32.36 -20.91 -22.34
N LEU A 21 33.16 -19.96 -22.85
CA LEU A 21 32.71 -18.69 -23.41
C LEU A 21 32.63 -18.71 -24.96
N TRP A 22 33.24 -19.71 -25.61
CA TRP A 22 33.32 -19.83 -27.07
C TRP A 22 31.96 -19.81 -27.76
N GLU A 23 31.00 -20.56 -27.22
CA GLU A 23 29.65 -20.67 -27.79
C GLU A 23 28.90 -19.33 -27.79
N HIS A 24 29.25 -18.41 -26.89
CA HIS A 24 28.56 -17.14 -26.62
C HIS A 24 29.15 -15.93 -27.37
N LEU A 25 30.17 -16.15 -28.21
CA LEU A 25 30.75 -15.15 -29.10
C LEU A 25 29.96 -15.04 -30.42
N ASP A 26 29.93 -13.83 -31.00
CA ASP A 26 29.40 -13.62 -32.35
C ASP A 26 30.21 -14.40 -33.43
N ASP A 27 29.57 -14.69 -34.56
CA ASP A 27 30.17 -15.49 -35.63
C ASP A 27 31.41 -14.82 -36.25
N THR A 28 31.45 -13.48 -36.27
CA THR A 28 32.56 -12.69 -36.82
C THR A 28 33.83 -12.86 -35.96
N SER A 29 33.67 -12.97 -34.64
CA SER A 29 34.74 -13.14 -33.66
C SER A 29 35.25 -14.57 -33.63
N LYS A 30 34.33 -15.55 -33.75
CA LYS A 30 34.68 -16.96 -33.98
C LYS A 30 35.51 -17.11 -35.25
N GLU A 31 35.16 -16.40 -36.32
CA GLU A 31 35.88 -16.43 -37.59
C GLU A 31 37.29 -15.80 -37.51
N LYS A 32 37.45 -14.72 -36.73
CA LYS A 32 38.75 -14.09 -36.46
C LYS A 32 39.68 -14.97 -35.64
N VAL A 33 39.15 -15.70 -34.66
CA VAL A 33 39.93 -16.63 -33.82
C VAL A 33 40.31 -17.89 -34.62
N GLY A 34 39.40 -18.40 -35.45
CA GLY A 34 39.60 -19.58 -36.30
C GLY A 34 40.68 -19.42 -37.40
N ARG A 35 41.19 -18.19 -37.65
CA ARG A 35 42.33 -17.95 -38.55
C ARG A 35 43.70 -18.16 -37.90
N SER A 36 43.76 -18.42 -36.61
CA SER A 36 44.97 -18.87 -35.92
C SER A 36 44.84 -20.37 -35.61
N HIS A 37 45.84 -21.18 -35.97
CA HIS A 37 45.89 -22.60 -35.62
C HIS A 37 46.09 -22.77 -34.09
N VAL A 38 45.03 -22.58 -33.33
CA VAL A 38 44.95 -22.91 -31.91
C VAL A 38 43.74 -23.82 -31.73
N ASP A 39 43.97 -24.96 -31.06
CA ASP A 39 42.94 -25.92 -30.68
C ASP A 39 41.80 -25.18 -29.94
N PRO A 40 40.51 -25.50 -30.15
CA PRO A 40 39.37 -24.75 -29.58
C PRO A 40 39.34 -24.70 -28.04
N PHE A 41 40.22 -25.44 -27.36
CA PHE A 41 40.21 -25.63 -25.92
C PHE A 41 41.25 -24.84 -25.13
N ASP A 42 42.19 -24.11 -25.77
CA ASP A 42 43.24 -23.37 -25.04
C ASP A 42 43.59 -22.02 -25.67
N LEU A 43 42.60 -21.12 -25.80
CA LEU A 43 42.84 -19.74 -26.23
C LEU A 43 43.06 -18.81 -25.04
N ILE A 44 44.32 -18.76 -24.57
CA ILE A 44 44.76 -17.74 -23.61
C ILE A 44 44.97 -16.43 -24.37
N VAL A 45 43.94 -15.59 -24.41
CA VAL A 45 44.09 -14.19 -24.82
C VAL A 45 44.69 -13.42 -23.64
N VAL A 46 45.98 -13.10 -23.74
CA VAL A 46 46.66 -12.14 -22.85
C VAL A 46 46.48 -10.76 -23.48
N VAL A 47 45.79 -9.87 -22.80
CA VAL A 47 45.73 -8.46 -23.20
C VAL A 47 46.63 -7.69 -22.24
N PRO A 48 47.80 -7.20 -22.70
CA PRO A 48 48.66 -6.38 -21.86
C PRO A 48 47.88 -5.13 -21.41
N ASP A 49 47.90 -4.87 -20.11
CA ASP A 49 47.43 -3.62 -19.50
C ASP A 49 45.91 -3.32 -19.53
N SER A 50 45.03 -4.23 -20.00
CA SER A 50 43.57 -4.02 -20.00
C SER A 50 42.77 -5.27 -19.60
N LEU A 51 41.59 -5.06 -19.00
CA LEU A 51 40.72 -6.17 -18.62
C LEU A 51 40.23 -6.89 -19.87
N LEU A 52 40.12 -8.22 -19.78
CA LEU A 52 39.57 -9.00 -20.89
C LEU A 52 38.19 -8.47 -21.30
N LEU A 53 37.37 -8.04 -20.32
CA LEU A 53 36.03 -7.50 -20.53
C LEU A 53 36.04 -6.37 -21.55
N GLU A 54 37.00 -5.44 -21.45
CA GLU A 54 37.15 -4.30 -22.35
C GLU A 54 37.40 -4.71 -23.80
N SER A 55 38.01 -5.88 -24.01
CA SER A 55 38.34 -6.40 -25.34
C SER A 55 37.20 -7.21 -25.96
N VAL A 56 36.45 -7.96 -25.14
CA VAL A 56 35.46 -8.93 -25.64
C VAL A 56 34.01 -8.48 -25.50
N ALA A 57 33.67 -7.52 -24.63
CA ALA A 57 32.28 -7.19 -24.30
C ALA A 57 31.43 -6.82 -25.53
N LYS A 58 32.01 -6.13 -26.52
CA LYS A 58 31.37 -5.78 -27.79
C LYS A 58 31.03 -6.96 -28.71
N HIS A 59 31.42 -8.18 -28.34
CA HIS A 59 31.26 -9.42 -29.09
C HIS A 59 30.49 -10.49 -28.33
N MET A 60 30.00 -10.16 -27.12
CA MET A 60 29.39 -11.13 -26.21
C MET A 60 27.89 -10.93 -26.09
N THR A 61 27.16 -12.04 -26.02
CA THR A 61 25.74 -12.05 -25.66
C THR A 61 25.52 -11.73 -24.17
N ILE A 62 24.28 -11.42 -23.78
CA ILE A 62 23.92 -11.19 -22.37
C ILE A 62 24.35 -12.37 -21.47
N PRO A 63 24.05 -13.65 -21.78
CA PRO A 63 24.52 -14.78 -20.97
C PRO A 63 26.05 -14.87 -20.87
N GLY A 64 26.76 -14.53 -21.95
CA GLY A 64 28.22 -14.47 -21.94
C GLY A 64 28.75 -13.41 -20.97
N LEU A 65 28.18 -12.21 -21.01
CA LEU A 65 28.54 -11.10 -20.12
C LEU A 65 28.25 -11.45 -18.65
N VAL A 66 27.09 -12.03 -18.35
CA VAL A 66 26.75 -12.49 -16.98
C VAL A 66 27.76 -13.52 -16.48
N ARG A 67 28.08 -14.55 -17.29
CA ARG A 67 29.10 -15.55 -16.93
C ARG A 67 30.46 -14.93 -16.67
N MET A 68 30.82 -13.90 -17.44
CA MET A 68 32.10 -13.21 -17.29
C MET A 68 32.15 -12.37 -16.03
N LEU A 69 31.10 -11.59 -15.74
CA LEU A 69 31.00 -10.79 -14.51
C LEU A 69 31.01 -11.67 -13.26
N LYS A 70 30.33 -12.82 -13.29
CA LYS A 70 30.34 -13.79 -12.18
C LYS A 70 31.71 -14.35 -11.83
N ARG A 71 32.69 -14.29 -12.75
CA ARG A 71 34.06 -14.75 -12.48
C ARG A 71 34.89 -13.73 -11.69
N ASP A 72 34.44 -12.49 -11.61
CA ASP A 72 35.14 -11.37 -10.99
C ASP A 72 34.13 -10.42 -10.32
N LEU A 73 33.30 -10.97 -9.41
CA LEU A 73 32.39 -10.20 -8.57
C LEU A 73 33.15 -9.48 -7.45
N PRO A 74 32.59 -8.40 -6.87
CA PRO A 74 33.14 -7.74 -5.67
C PRO A 74 33.07 -8.55 -4.36
N PHE A 75 32.71 -9.83 -4.46
CA PHE A 75 32.65 -10.81 -3.38
C PHE A 75 32.85 -12.22 -3.96
N ALA A 76 33.36 -13.15 -3.16
CA ALA A 76 33.33 -14.57 -3.46
C ALA A 76 31.99 -15.18 -3.03
N ILE A 77 31.55 -16.19 -3.78
CA ILE A 77 30.41 -17.03 -3.40
C ILE A 77 30.97 -18.26 -2.69
N VAL A 78 30.57 -18.45 -1.43
CA VAL A 78 31.00 -19.55 -0.57
C VAL A 78 29.79 -20.38 -0.10
N GLY A 79 30.03 -21.58 0.42
CA GLY A 79 28.98 -22.50 0.85
C GLY A 79 28.53 -23.46 -0.26
N ASP A 80 27.55 -24.30 0.08
CA ASP A 80 26.97 -25.28 -0.85
C ASP A 80 25.82 -24.67 -1.66
N ASP A 81 25.47 -25.28 -2.80
CA ASP A 81 24.39 -24.81 -3.69
C ASP A 81 23.04 -24.57 -2.98
N ALA A 82 22.79 -25.24 -1.86
CA ALA A 82 21.56 -25.12 -1.08
C ALA A 82 21.54 -23.93 -0.10
N ASN A 83 22.70 -23.40 0.28
CA ASN A 83 22.80 -22.27 1.20
C ASN A 83 24.07 -21.45 0.89
N PRO A 84 24.10 -20.77 -0.27
CA PRO A 84 25.24 -19.96 -0.67
C PRO A 84 25.32 -18.69 0.18
N ASP A 85 26.53 -18.19 0.41
CA ASP A 85 26.78 -16.93 1.12
C ASP A 85 27.87 -16.11 0.40
N MET A 86 28.02 -14.84 0.79
CA MET A 86 28.99 -13.92 0.21
C MET A 86 30.16 -13.67 1.16
N ASP A 87 31.38 -13.88 0.68
CA ASP A 87 32.63 -13.59 1.37
C ASP A 87 33.33 -12.40 0.71
N PHE A 88 33.54 -11.33 1.46
CA PHE A 88 34.20 -10.11 0.98
C PHE A 88 35.71 -10.12 1.20
N ASP A 89 36.23 -10.94 2.11
CA ASP A 89 37.62 -10.93 2.55
C ASP A 89 38.52 -11.86 1.73
N SER A 90 37.95 -12.92 1.16
CA SER A 90 38.72 -14.04 0.60
C SER A 90 39.05 -13.95 -0.90
N HIS A 91 38.84 -12.82 -1.57
CA HIS A 91 38.87 -12.76 -3.04
C HIS A 91 39.67 -11.59 -3.62
N VAL A 92 40.33 -11.84 -4.75
CA VAL A 92 41.02 -10.81 -5.54
C VAL A 92 40.04 -10.29 -6.58
N TYR A 93 39.47 -9.11 -6.32
CA TYR A 93 38.58 -8.43 -7.24
C TYR A 93 39.38 -7.60 -8.26
N ASN A 94 39.22 -7.89 -9.56
CA ASN A 94 39.94 -7.21 -10.65
C ASN A 94 39.14 -6.04 -11.27
N LEU A 95 38.10 -5.56 -10.58
CA LEU A 95 37.30 -4.40 -10.97
C LEU A 95 36.42 -4.61 -12.22
N SER A 96 36.14 -5.85 -12.64
CA SER A 96 35.33 -6.10 -13.84
C SER A 96 33.93 -5.48 -13.76
N TRP A 97 33.29 -5.52 -12.59
CA TRP A 97 31.98 -4.88 -12.41
C TRP A 97 32.07 -3.33 -12.48
N ASN A 98 33.07 -2.71 -11.86
CA ASN A 98 33.28 -1.26 -11.95
C ASN A 98 33.51 -0.81 -13.39
N VAL A 99 34.31 -1.56 -14.17
CA VAL A 99 34.52 -1.27 -15.60
C VAL A 99 33.25 -1.51 -16.42
N PHE A 100 32.44 -2.51 -16.07
CA PHE A 100 31.19 -2.81 -16.76
C PHE A 100 30.19 -1.65 -16.70
N VAL A 101 29.99 -1.06 -15.52
CA VAL A 101 29.00 0.00 -15.33
C VAL A 101 29.46 1.35 -15.88
N GLN A 102 30.77 1.57 -16.02
CA GLN A 102 31.33 2.83 -16.52
C GLN A 102 30.89 3.17 -17.95
N PRO A 103 30.65 4.46 -18.28
CA PRO A 103 30.14 4.89 -19.60
C PRO A 103 31.00 4.46 -20.80
N GLY A 104 32.30 4.20 -20.60
CA GLY A 104 33.26 3.94 -21.68
C GLY A 104 33.24 2.52 -22.27
N LEU A 105 32.58 1.55 -21.62
CA LEU A 105 32.58 0.17 -22.10
C LEU A 105 31.60 -0.01 -23.28
N GLY A 106 32.15 -0.30 -24.46
CA GLY A 106 31.35 -0.60 -25.66
C GLY A 106 30.75 -2.01 -25.64
N LEU A 107 29.43 -2.11 -25.76
CA LEU A 107 28.68 -3.35 -25.94
C LEU A 107 28.19 -3.49 -27.40
N MET A 108 27.63 -4.65 -27.76
CA MET A 108 26.88 -4.77 -29.01
C MET A 108 25.72 -3.76 -29.05
N GLU A 109 25.41 -3.22 -30.23
CA GLU A 109 24.44 -2.11 -30.40
C GLU A 109 23.04 -2.38 -29.80
N HIS A 110 22.61 -3.64 -29.78
CA HIS A 110 21.32 -4.06 -29.23
C HIS A 110 21.36 -4.45 -27.73
N ILE A 111 22.55 -4.53 -27.12
CA ILE A 111 22.70 -4.92 -25.71
C ILE A 111 22.78 -3.67 -24.85
N ARG A 112 21.91 -3.65 -23.84
CA ARG A 112 21.83 -2.62 -22.82
C ARG A 112 22.43 -3.13 -21.52
N LYS A 113 23.21 -2.30 -20.81
CA LYS A 113 23.82 -2.69 -19.53
C LYS A 113 22.76 -3.07 -18.52
N GLU A 114 21.64 -2.36 -18.50
CA GLU A 114 20.48 -2.61 -17.66
C GLU A 114 19.97 -4.05 -17.80
N ALA A 115 19.93 -4.58 -19.03
CA ALA A 115 19.50 -5.96 -19.30
C ALA A 115 20.50 -7.00 -18.77
N VAL A 116 21.80 -6.70 -18.83
CA VAL A 116 22.85 -7.57 -18.28
C VAL A 116 22.83 -7.55 -16.75
N ILE A 117 22.66 -6.37 -16.15
CA ILE A 117 22.56 -6.22 -14.69
C ILE A 117 21.35 -7.00 -14.18
N LYS A 118 20.19 -6.86 -14.84
CA LYS A 118 18.99 -7.62 -14.49
C LYS A 118 19.25 -9.14 -14.55
N ALA A 119 19.80 -9.62 -15.66
CA ALA A 119 20.14 -11.03 -15.81
C ALA A 119 21.16 -11.52 -14.77
N LEU A 120 22.10 -10.67 -14.36
CA LEU A 120 23.05 -10.99 -13.30
C LEU A 120 22.38 -11.08 -11.92
N LEU A 121 21.50 -10.13 -11.58
CA LEU A 121 20.77 -10.14 -10.31
C LEU A 121 19.84 -11.36 -10.21
N ASP A 122 19.16 -11.71 -11.30
CA ASP A 122 18.26 -12.86 -11.36
C ASP A 122 19.05 -14.19 -11.23
N ASP A 123 20.24 -14.28 -11.84
CA ASP A 123 21.12 -15.45 -11.72
C ASP A 123 21.79 -15.59 -10.33
N LEU A 124 21.72 -14.54 -9.50
CA LEU A 124 22.27 -14.49 -8.13
C LEU A 124 21.16 -14.40 -7.05
N GLU A 125 19.89 -14.58 -7.41
CA GLU A 125 18.75 -14.37 -6.51
C GLU A 125 18.85 -15.18 -5.19
N ASN A 126 19.42 -16.38 -5.25
CA ASN A 126 19.60 -17.28 -4.09
C ASN A 126 20.49 -16.71 -2.98
N LEU A 127 21.35 -15.72 -3.26
CA LEU A 127 22.21 -15.06 -2.27
C LEU A 127 21.49 -13.95 -1.49
N GLY A 128 20.24 -13.64 -1.89
CA GLY A 128 19.48 -12.49 -1.40
C GLY A 128 19.74 -11.27 -2.28
N ARG A 129 18.74 -10.91 -3.10
CA ARG A 129 18.81 -9.83 -4.09
C ARG A 129 19.34 -8.51 -3.53
N ASP A 130 18.85 -8.09 -2.36
CA ASP A 130 19.25 -6.81 -1.74
C ASP A 130 20.71 -6.81 -1.33
N ARG A 131 21.22 -7.93 -0.79
CA ARG A 131 22.63 -8.05 -0.39
C ARG A 131 23.55 -7.99 -1.61
N VAL A 132 23.18 -8.70 -2.68
CA VAL A 132 23.93 -8.70 -3.94
C VAL A 132 23.93 -7.29 -4.55
N LEU A 133 22.76 -6.65 -4.61
CA LEU A 133 22.63 -5.30 -5.14
C LEU A 133 23.47 -4.30 -4.34
N GLU A 134 23.43 -4.35 -3.02
CA GLU A 134 24.25 -3.51 -2.13
C GLU A 134 25.76 -3.71 -2.40
N ALA A 135 26.20 -4.97 -2.50
CA ALA A 135 27.58 -5.30 -2.80
C ALA A 135 28.05 -4.78 -4.18
N LEU A 136 27.19 -4.86 -5.20
CA LEU A 136 27.48 -4.35 -6.54
C LEU A 136 27.50 -2.81 -6.56
N VAL A 137 26.49 -2.16 -5.98
CA VAL A 137 26.31 -0.70 -5.99
C VAL A 137 27.45 0.01 -5.24
N TYR A 138 27.86 -0.53 -4.09
CA TYR A 138 28.92 0.05 -3.25
C TYR A 138 30.32 -0.51 -3.55
N ALA A 139 30.48 -1.33 -4.59
CA ALA A 139 31.79 -1.81 -5.03
C ALA A 139 32.72 -0.64 -5.37
N LYS A 140 33.90 -0.63 -4.76
CA LYS A 140 34.88 0.45 -4.88
C LYS A 140 35.85 0.21 -6.02
N ASP A 141 36.15 1.26 -6.78
CA ASP A 141 37.22 1.25 -7.78
C ASP A 141 38.60 1.53 -7.15
N GLU A 142 39.65 1.58 -7.98
CA GLU A 142 41.02 1.88 -7.56
C GLU A 142 41.20 3.28 -6.91
N HIS A 143 40.21 4.16 -7.05
CA HIS A 143 40.18 5.52 -6.51
C HIS A 143 39.24 5.67 -5.30
N ASP A 144 38.78 4.55 -4.71
CA ASP A 144 37.83 4.52 -3.58
C ASP A 144 36.43 5.09 -3.90
N ARG A 145 36.07 5.17 -5.20
CA ARG A 145 34.74 5.62 -5.64
C ARG A 145 33.81 4.44 -5.83
N THR A 146 32.55 4.60 -5.49
CA THR A 146 31.56 3.52 -5.66
C THR A 146 31.19 3.31 -7.13
N ALA A 147 30.73 2.11 -7.48
CA ALA A 147 30.18 1.80 -8.79
C ALA A 147 29.00 2.72 -9.14
N LEU A 148 28.17 3.07 -8.15
CA LEU A 148 27.04 4.00 -8.32
C LEU A 148 27.48 5.43 -8.64
N ASP A 149 28.62 5.89 -8.12
CA ASP A 149 29.14 7.24 -8.37
C ASP A 149 29.81 7.38 -9.73
N THR A 150 30.28 6.27 -10.30
CA THR A 150 31.09 6.25 -11.53
C THR A 150 30.33 5.77 -12.77
N THR A 151 29.12 5.23 -12.59
CA THR A 151 28.26 4.78 -13.68
C THR A 151 27.55 5.93 -14.41
N GLU A 152 27.09 5.67 -15.64
CA GLU A 152 26.26 6.61 -16.40
C GLU A 152 24.87 6.81 -15.79
N ILE A 153 24.24 7.96 -16.07
CA ILE A 153 22.98 8.39 -15.45
C ILE A 153 21.86 7.34 -15.63
N THR A 154 21.71 6.74 -16.82
CA THR A 154 20.65 5.76 -17.07
C THR A 154 20.83 4.47 -16.27
N VAL A 155 22.07 3.99 -16.14
CA VAL A 155 22.38 2.81 -15.33
C VAL A 155 22.29 3.13 -13.84
N LYS A 156 22.67 4.35 -13.43
CA LYS A 156 22.48 4.83 -12.05
C LYS A 156 21.00 4.77 -11.65
N GLU A 157 20.14 5.40 -12.46
CA GLU A 157 18.69 5.39 -12.23
C GLU A 157 18.12 3.97 -12.25
N PHE A 158 18.65 3.08 -13.11
CA PHE A 158 18.26 1.68 -13.12
C PHE A 158 18.64 0.96 -11.82
N LEU A 159 19.88 1.09 -11.35
CA LEU A 159 20.37 0.48 -10.12
C LEU A 159 19.64 1.00 -8.87
N GLU A 160 19.39 2.31 -8.79
CA GLU A 160 18.62 2.90 -7.69
C GLU A 160 17.20 2.32 -7.62
N LYS A 161 16.53 2.12 -8.76
CA LYS A 161 15.20 1.51 -8.81
C LYS A 161 15.19 0.06 -8.32
N GLN A 162 16.30 -0.67 -8.42
CA GLN A 162 16.36 -2.06 -7.96
C GLN A 162 16.21 -2.20 -6.43
N PHE A 163 16.44 -1.12 -5.66
CA PHE A 163 16.18 -1.10 -4.21
C PHE A 163 14.71 -0.88 -3.85
N PHE A 164 13.88 -0.50 -4.83
CA PHE A 164 12.47 -0.21 -4.59
C PHE A 164 11.63 -1.47 -4.79
N PHE A 165 10.66 -1.67 -3.91
CA PHE A 165 9.68 -2.74 -4.07
C PHE A 165 8.92 -2.54 -5.39
N MET A 166 8.90 -3.58 -6.24
CA MET A 166 8.39 -3.53 -7.62
C MET A 166 9.03 -2.41 -8.47
N GLU A 167 10.30 -2.10 -8.23
CA GLU A 167 11.06 -1.05 -8.92
C GLU A 167 10.46 0.37 -8.81
N ARG A 168 9.53 0.55 -7.85
CA ARG A 168 8.67 1.75 -7.76
C ARG A 168 8.51 2.29 -6.35
N TYR A 169 8.29 1.41 -5.38
CA TYR A 169 7.95 1.80 -4.01
C TYR A 169 9.18 1.72 -3.10
N GLU A 170 9.72 2.88 -2.74
CA GLU A 170 10.71 2.99 -1.68
C GLU A 170 9.98 2.86 -0.33
N ILE A 171 9.99 1.66 0.25
CA ILE A 171 9.33 1.37 1.53
C ILE A 171 9.99 2.18 2.64
N MET A 172 9.19 2.92 3.41
CA MET A 172 9.74 3.68 4.53
C MET A 172 10.20 2.75 5.65
N PRO A 173 11.38 2.97 6.23
CA PRO A 173 11.86 2.18 7.34
C PRO A 173 10.99 2.39 8.59
N GLY A 174 10.83 1.33 9.38
CA GLY A 174 10.09 1.35 10.64
C GLY A 174 8.79 0.55 10.60
N PRO A 175 7.92 0.73 11.62
CA PRO A 175 6.70 -0.04 11.73
C PRO A 175 5.67 0.32 10.68
N ALA A 176 4.93 -0.71 10.27
CA ALA A 176 3.69 -0.55 9.52
C ALA A 176 2.80 0.49 10.23
N ALA A 177 2.19 1.37 9.44
CA ALA A 177 1.28 2.39 9.94
C ALA A 177 0.02 1.77 10.56
N HIS A 178 -0.38 0.60 10.10
CA HIS A 178 -1.48 -0.18 10.66
C HIS A 178 -1.25 -1.68 10.46
N VAL A 179 -1.64 -2.48 11.45
CA VAL A 179 -1.59 -3.95 11.39
C VAL A 179 -2.87 -4.53 11.99
N SER A 180 -3.54 -5.40 11.24
CA SER A 180 -4.65 -6.22 11.71
C SER A 180 -4.59 -7.62 11.09
N ASP A 181 -5.52 -8.49 11.48
CA ASP A 181 -5.66 -9.83 10.90
C ASP A 181 -6.03 -9.81 9.41
N THR A 182 -6.57 -8.70 8.90
CA THR A 182 -7.10 -8.62 7.53
C THR A 182 -6.36 -7.64 6.63
N ALA A 183 -5.66 -6.67 7.20
CA ALA A 183 -4.91 -5.69 6.42
C ALA A 183 -3.64 -5.20 7.14
N VAL A 184 -2.63 -4.84 6.35
CA VAL A 184 -1.42 -4.15 6.78
C VAL A 184 -1.25 -2.91 5.93
N VAL A 185 -0.96 -1.77 6.56
CA VAL A 185 -0.68 -0.53 5.84
C VAL A 185 0.77 -0.15 6.01
N VAL A 186 1.48 -0.04 4.89
CA VAL A 186 2.89 0.35 4.85
C VAL A 186 3.00 1.68 4.13
N LEU A 187 3.83 2.58 4.64
CA LEU A 187 4.11 3.84 3.99
C LEU A 187 5.26 3.66 3.00
N ALA A 188 5.15 4.25 1.81
CA ALA A 188 6.22 4.24 0.81
C ALA A 188 6.35 5.60 0.12
N ASN A 189 7.49 5.85 -0.53
CA ASN A 189 7.56 6.87 -1.57
C ASN A 189 7.38 6.19 -2.93
N ASP A 190 6.42 6.68 -3.70
CA ASP A 190 6.16 6.23 -5.06
C ASP A 190 6.98 7.07 -6.05
N HIS A 191 7.92 6.42 -6.72
CA HIS A 191 8.80 7.02 -7.72
C HIS A 191 8.26 6.87 -9.16
N GLY A 192 7.19 6.09 -9.36
CA GLY A 192 6.65 5.75 -10.68
C GLY A 192 5.27 6.35 -11.00
N ILE A 193 4.54 6.85 -9.99
CA ILE A 193 3.16 7.32 -10.14
C ILE A 193 2.96 8.38 -11.22
N CYS A 194 3.91 9.31 -11.41
CA CYS A 194 3.76 10.36 -12.42
C CYS A 194 3.82 9.77 -13.83
N SER A 195 4.72 8.82 -14.09
CA SER A 195 4.78 8.12 -15.37
C SER A 195 3.54 7.27 -15.59
N GLU A 196 3.08 6.54 -14.57
CA GLU A 196 1.88 5.70 -14.71
C GLU A 196 0.63 6.52 -15.01
N VAL A 197 0.41 7.63 -14.29
CA VAL A 197 -0.69 8.56 -14.57
C VAL A 197 -0.55 9.15 -15.97
N PHE A 198 0.66 9.54 -16.39
CA PHE A 198 0.89 10.05 -17.74
C PHE A 198 0.49 9.01 -18.80
N HIS A 199 1.01 7.78 -18.71
CA HIS A 199 0.72 6.69 -19.65
C HIS A 199 -0.75 6.26 -19.67
N ALA A 200 -1.50 6.49 -18.59
CA ALA A 200 -2.94 6.27 -18.58
C ALA A 200 -3.73 7.26 -19.46
N HIS A 201 -3.15 8.41 -19.81
CA HIS A 201 -3.81 9.49 -20.55
C HIS A 201 -3.10 9.93 -21.83
N VAL A 202 -2.02 9.26 -22.26
CA VAL A 202 -1.33 9.59 -23.52
C VAL A 202 -2.18 9.28 -24.75
N ASP A 203 -1.96 10.05 -25.82
CA ASP A 203 -2.45 9.76 -27.16
C ASP A 203 -1.53 8.80 -27.94
N ASP A 204 -1.89 8.49 -29.19
CA ASP A 204 -1.08 7.65 -30.10
C ASP A 204 0.33 8.20 -30.36
N LYS A 205 0.59 9.47 -30.00
CA LYS A 205 1.90 10.13 -30.15
C LYS A 205 2.70 10.15 -28.84
N MET A 206 2.26 9.41 -27.81
CA MET A 206 2.89 9.36 -26.50
C MET A 206 2.98 10.75 -25.81
N CYS A 207 2.00 11.61 -26.08
CA CYS A 207 1.91 12.95 -25.52
C CYS A 207 0.54 13.16 -24.85
N VAL A 208 0.44 14.17 -23.99
CA VAL A 208 -0.84 14.62 -23.41
C VAL A 208 -1.19 16.03 -23.87
N ASP A 209 -2.44 16.22 -24.28
CA ASP A 209 -3.01 17.53 -24.54
C ASP A 209 -3.44 18.23 -23.24
N LEU A 210 -3.99 19.45 -23.32
CA LEU A 210 -4.41 20.20 -22.13
C LEU A 210 -5.50 19.45 -21.33
N ALA A 211 -6.41 18.75 -22.00
CA ALA A 211 -7.49 18.04 -21.33
C ALA A 211 -6.96 16.80 -20.59
N ALA A 212 -6.08 16.02 -21.22
CA ALA A 212 -5.38 14.90 -20.62
C ALA A 212 -4.44 15.35 -19.49
N PHE A 213 -3.72 16.47 -19.66
CA PHE A 213 -2.89 17.06 -18.62
C PHE A 213 -3.71 17.46 -17.38
N ARG A 214 -4.90 18.05 -17.57
CA ARG A 214 -5.81 18.34 -16.45
C ARG A 214 -6.29 17.06 -15.76
N LYS A 215 -6.61 15.98 -16.49
CA LYS A 215 -6.98 14.68 -15.90
C LYS A 215 -5.85 14.09 -15.06
N CYS A 216 -4.63 14.07 -15.60
CA CYS A 216 -3.44 13.63 -14.87
C CYS A 216 -3.29 14.40 -13.55
N ASN A 217 -3.42 15.73 -13.62
CA ASN A 217 -3.34 16.59 -12.45
C ASN A 217 -4.49 16.37 -11.47
N VAL A 218 -5.71 16.06 -11.91
CA VAL A 218 -6.80 15.68 -11.01
C VAL A 218 -6.45 14.40 -10.24
N GLU A 219 -5.90 13.38 -10.91
CA GLU A 219 -5.48 12.14 -10.24
C GLU A 219 -4.32 12.36 -9.27
N LEU A 220 -3.30 13.14 -9.65
CA LEU A 220 -2.15 13.44 -8.79
C LEU A 220 -2.49 14.42 -7.66
N SER A 221 -3.32 15.43 -7.92
CA SER A 221 -3.74 16.42 -6.92
C SER A 221 -4.69 15.84 -5.88
N GLN A 222 -5.34 14.70 -6.14
CA GLN A 222 -6.04 13.94 -5.08
C GLN A 222 -5.08 13.47 -3.98
N ALA A 223 -3.79 13.32 -4.26
CA ALA A 223 -2.77 13.08 -3.23
C ALA A 223 -2.40 14.34 -2.43
N LEU A 224 -2.69 15.55 -2.95
CA LEU A 224 -2.16 16.82 -2.44
C LEU A 224 -3.22 17.90 -2.12
N HIS A 225 -4.50 17.63 -2.41
CA HIS A 225 -5.69 18.42 -2.13
C HIS A 225 -5.54 19.96 -2.21
N ASP A 226 -4.75 20.45 -3.17
CA ASP A 226 -4.66 21.87 -3.47
C ASP A 226 -5.61 22.23 -4.61
N ALA A 227 -6.88 22.47 -4.26
CA ALA A 227 -7.87 22.99 -5.20
C ALA A 227 -7.52 24.41 -5.71
N SER A 228 -6.57 25.12 -5.07
CA SER A 228 -6.13 26.45 -5.51
C SER A 228 -5.15 26.39 -6.70
N ALA A 229 -4.72 25.20 -7.12
CA ALA A 229 -3.81 25.01 -8.25
C ALA A 229 -4.52 24.81 -9.60
N VAL A 230 -5.84 24.54 -9.62
CA VAL A 230 -6.59 24.28 -10.87
C VAL A 230 -6.47 25.47 -11.84
N ASP A 231 -6.53 26.69 -11.31
CA ASP A 231 -6.40 27.93 -12.08
C ASP A 231 -4.97 28.14 -12.65
N LYS A 232 -3.99 27.35 -12.21
CA LYS A 232 -2.58 27.43 -12.64
C LYS A 232 -2.18 26.34 -13.63
N TRP A 233 -2.99 25.29 -13.81
CA TRP A 233 -2.62 24.16 -14.67
C TRP A 233 -2.54 24.55 -16.14
N ASP A 234 -3.41 25.42 -16.63
CA ASP A 234 -3.35 25.92 -18.00
C ASP A 234 -2.08 26.73 -18.26
N ALA A 235 -1.72 27.60 -17.32
CA ALA A 235 -0.48 28.37 -17.38
C ALA A 235 0.75 27.45 -17.31
N SER A 236 0.69 26.41 -16.49
CA SER A 236 1.75 25.41 -16.38
C SER A 236 1.86 24.61 -17.69
N PHE A 237 0.75 24.14 -18.24
CA PHE A 237 0.73 23.44 -19.52
C PHE A 237 1.38 24.27 -20.64
N ALA A 238 1.03 25.56 -20.74
CA ALA A 238 1.64 26.46 -21.70
C ALA A 238 3.15 26.68 -21.45
N ALA A 239 3.60 26.67 -20.19
CA ALA A 239 5.00 26.80 -19.83
C ALA A 239 5.83 25.55 -20.12
N PHE A 240 5.22 24.37 -20.09
CA PHE A 240 5.90 23.08 -20.23
C PHE A 240 5.80 22.44 -21.63
N SER A 241 4.81 22.78 -22.46
CA SER A 241 4.64 22.27 -23.84
C SER A 241 5.59 22.94 -24.85
N LYS A 242 6.91 22.74 -24.68
CA LYS A 242 7.94 23.44 -25.46
C LYS A 242 8.42 22.66 -26.67
N GLU A 243 8.53 21.34 -26.55
CA GLU A 243 9.03 20.46 -27.61
C GLU A 243 8.03 20.34 -28.75
N ILE A 244 6.75 20.12 -28.42
CA ILE A 244 5.65 20.06 -29.37
C ILE A 244 4.57 21.06 -28.94
N PRO A 245 4.37 22.17 -29.67
CA PRO A 245 3.38 23.18 -29.28
C PRO A 245 1.99 22.59 -29.08
N GLY A 246 1.43 22.80 -27.87
CA GLY A 246 0.10 22.30 -27.51
C GLY A 246 0.05 20.85 -27.04
N LEU A 247 1.21 20.19 -26.87
CA LEU A 247 1.34 18.84 -26.32
C LEU A 247 2.47 18.82 -25.28
N VAL A 248 2.34 17.94 -24.28
CA VAL A 248 3.36 17.73 -23.25
C VAL A 248 3.91 16.32 -23.39
N THR A 249 5.23 16.18 -23.53
CA THR A 249 5.93 14.89 -23.56
C THR A 249 6.09 14.31 -22.16
N GLU A 250 6.43 13.02 -22.03
CA GLU A 250 6.66 12.39 -20.72
C GLU A 250 7.76 13.11 -19.93
N ALA A 251 8.84 13.52 -20.61
CA ALA A 251 9.94 14.25 -19.99
C ALA A 251 9.54 15.66 -19.52
N GLU A 252 8.67 16.35 -20.25
CA GLU A 252 8.08 17.63 -19.82
C GLU A 252 7.13 17.44 -18.64
N PHE A 253 6.27 16.42 -18.68
CA PHE A 253 5.34 16.10 -17.60
C PHE A 253 6.06 15.71 -16.31
N LYS A 254 7.10 14.88 -16.40
CA LYS A 254 7.93 14.49 -15.25
C LYS A 254 8.60 15.71 -14.61
N ARG A 255 9.16 16.63 -15.42
CA ARG A 255 9.74 17.89 -14.90
C ARG A 255 8.71 18.75 -14.20
N PHE A 256 7.50 18.82 -14.74
CA PHE A 256 6.39 19.51 -14.10
C PHE A 256 6.03 18.86 -12.75
N CYS A 257 5.88 17.54 -12.70
CA CYS A 257 5.58 16.80 -11.47
C CYS A 257 6.69 16.97 -10.42
N ASP A 258 7.95 16.85 -10.82
CA ASP A 258 9.11 17.04 -9.93
C ASP A 258 9.10 18.44 -9.28
N MET A 259 8.63 19.47 -10.02
CA MET A 259 8.51 20.85 -9.53
C MET A 259 7.27 21.06 -8.65
N GLN A 260 6.13 20.49 -9.02
CA GLN A 260 4.84 20.73 -8.38
C GLN A 260 4.62 19.85 -7.15
N TYR A 261 5.02 18.58 -7.24
CA TYR A 261 4.72 17.52 -6.27
C TYR A 261 5.98 17.01 -5.57
N GLY A 262 7.15 17.41 -6.05
CA GLY A 262 8.44 16.83 -5.66
C GLY A 262 8.75 15.58 -6.47
N ARG A 263 9.99 15.09 -6.34
CA ARG A 263 10.47 13.93 -7.11
C ARG A 263 9.80 12.60 -6.75
N LYS A 264 9.10 12.54 -5.61
CA LYS A 264 8.47 11.34 -5.08
C LYS A 264 7.23 11.71 -4.29
N LEU A 265 6.18 10.91 -4.44
CA LEU A 265 4.93 11.10 -3.70
C LEU A 265 4.86 10.12 -2.53
N LYS A 266 4.51 10.63 -1.35
CA LYS A 266 4.31 9.79 -0.17
C LYS A 266 2.95 9.09 -0.29
N VAL A 267 2.96 7.77 -0.29
CA VAL A 267 1.75 6.93 -0.43
C VAL A 267 1.63 5.94 0.72
N ALA A 268 0.42 5.43 0.91
CA ALA A 268 0.11 4.30 1.77
C ALA A 268 -0.28 3.10 0.91
N LEU A 269 0.47 2.01 1.04
CA LEU A 269 0.16 0.70 0.49
C LEU A 269 -0.71 -0.03 1.50
N LYS A 270 -2.01 -0.18 1.23
CA LYS A 270 -2.93 -1.00 2.02
C LYS A 270 -2.95 -2.41 1.44
N LEU A 271 -2.21 -3.32 2.07
CA LEU A 271 -2.17 -4.73 1.71
C LEU A 271 -3.30 -5.48 2.41
N MET A 272 -4.11 -6.21 1.67
CA MET A 272 -5.30 -6.90 2.15
C MET A 272 -5.17 -8.41 1.94
N ARG A 273 -5.58 -9.18 2.95
CA ARG A 273 -5.47 -10.64 2.94
C ARG A 273 -6.56 -11.32 2.12
N ARG A 274 -7.74 -10.71 2.02
CA ARG A 274 -8.93 -11.29 1.37
C ARG A 274 -9.28 -10.50 0.12
N GLU A 275 -9.49 -11.22 -0.98
CA GLU A 275 -9.94 -10.66 -2.26
C GLU A 275 -11.31 -10.00 -2.14
N GLU A 276 -12.23 -10.58 -1.36
CA GLU A 276 -13.56 -10.01 -1.13
C GLU A 276 -13.49 -8.64 -0.45
N ASP A 277 -12.66 -8.51 0.60
CA ASP A 277 -12.50 -7.25 1.33
C ASP A 277 -11.88 -6.18 0.40
N TYR A 278 -10.87 -6.58 -0.38
CA TYR A 278 -10.23 -5.71 -1.38
C TYR A 278 -11.20 -5.27 -2.48
N THR A 279 -11.98 -6.20 -3.03
CA THR A 279 -12.94 -5.94 -4.10
C THR A 279 -14.02 -4.98 -3.62
N LYS A 280 -14.57 -5.20 -2.41
CA LYS A 280 -15.57 -4.30 -1.81
C LYS A 280 -15.03 -2.89 -1.56
N GLU A 281 -13.85 -2.78 -0.97
CA GLU A 281 -13.16 -1.50 -0.77
C GLU A 281 -13.00 -0.75 -2.10
N LEU A 282 -12.55 -1.43 -3.15
CA LEU A 282 -12.33 -0.84 -4.47
C LEU A 282 -13.63 -0.43 -5.15
N GLU A 283 -14.66 -1.28 -5.11
CA GLU A 283 -15.98 -1.00 -5.68
C GLU A 283 -16.66 0.17 -5.00
N MET A 284 -16.60 0.24 -3.66
CA MET A 284 -17.18 1.34 -2.91
C MET A 284 -16.43 2.64 -3.19
N ARG A 285 -15.09 2.62 -3.21
CA ARG A 285 -14.31 3.80 -3.60
C ARG A 285 -14.64 4.27 -5.01
N ARG A 286 -14.74 3.36 -5.99
CA ARG A 286 -15.18 3.71 -7.36
C ARG A 286 -16.58 4.33 -7.37
N THR A 287 -17.49 3.83 -6.54
CA THR A 287 -18.84 4.35 -6.41
C THR A 287 -18.83 5.78 -5.86
N ILE A 288 -18.02 6.04 -4.83
CA ILE A 288 -17.79 7.37 -4.23
C ILE A 288 -17.15 8.32 -5.25
N THR A 289 -16.07 7.90 -5.93
CA THR A 289 -15.35 8.74 -6.90
C THR A 289 -16.20 9.12 -8.11
N ARG A 290 -17.18 8.30 -8.50
CA ARG A 290 -18.13 8.59 -9.59
C ARG A 290 -19.21 9.62 -9.23
N GLN A 291 -19.36 9.93 -7.95
CA GLN A 291 -20.25 11.00 -7.50
C GLN A 291 -19.61 12.37 -7.80
N GLU A 292 -20.11 13.42 -7.14
CA GLU A 292 -19.48 14.73 -7.19
C GLU A 292 -18.12 14.75 -6.45
N PRO A 293 -17.15 15.57 -6.90
CA PRO A 293 -15.89 15.73 -6.21
C PRO A 293 -16.07 16.11 -4.74
N SER A 294 -15.40 15.37 -3.85
CA SER A 294 -15.48 15.58 -2.41
C SER A 294 -14.09 15.70 -1.78
N LYS A 295 -13.95 16.62 -0.82
CA LYS A 295 -12.75 16.72 0.01
C LYS A 295 -12.70 15.68 1.14
N TYR A 296 -13.80 14.99 1.44
CA TYR A 296 -13.91 14.15 2.63
C TYR A 296 -13.50 12.68 2.41
N PHE A 297 -13.26 12.26 1.17
CA PHE A 297 -12.96 10.88 0.84
C PHE A 297 -11.64 10.80 0.08
N LEU A 298 -10.84 9.78 0.38
CA LEU A 298 -9.62 9.49 -0.37
C LEU A 298 -9.96 8.66 -1.61
N ASN A 299 -9.51 9.14 -2.77
CA ASN A 299 -9.52 8.33 -3.97
C ASN A 299 -8.32 7.38 -3.98
N ALA A 300 -8.49 6.25 -4.65
CA ALA A 300 -7.39 5.33 -4.91
C ALA A 300 -6.42 5.96 -5.92
N LEU A 301 -5.13 5.78 -5.67
CA LEU A 301 -4.09 6.07 -6.65
C LEU A 301 -3.91 4.86 -7.57
N PRO A 302 -3.35 5.06 -8.77
CA PRO A 302 -2.93 3.96 -9.63
C PRO A 302 -2.13 2.92 -8.83
N SER A 303 -2.65 1.69 -8.87
CA SER A 303 -2.12 0.55 -8.12
C SER A 303 -1.55 -0.45 -9.13
N PRO A 304 -0.49 -1.19 -8.77
CA PRO A 304 0.09 -2.17 -9.67
C PRO A 304 -0.93 -3.26 -10.03
N ALA A 305 -0.68 -3.95 -11.14
CA ALA A 305 -1.48 -5.12 -11.50
C ALA A 305 -1.43 -6.15 -10.36
N GLN A 306 -2.59 -6.64 -9.94
CA GLN A 306 -2.66 -7.54 -8.78
C GLN A 306 -1.84 -8.82 -8.99
N THR A 307 -1.78 -9.34 -10.22
CA THR A 307 -0.95 -10.51 -10.57
C THR A 307 0.54 -10.27 -10.37
N GLU A 308 1.03 -9.07 -10.69
CA GLU A 308 2.43 -8.69 -10.50
C GLU A 308 2.73 -8.48 -9.02
N PHE A 309 1.82 -7.82 -8.30
CA PHE A 309 1.93 -7.60 -6.87
C PHE A 309 1.92 -8.93 -6.09
N GLU A 310 1.04 -9.86 -6.44
CA GLU A 310 0.96 -11.20 -5.84
C GLU A 310 2.27 -11.99 -5.99
N ALA A 311 2.95 -11.85 -7.13
CA ALA A 311 4.25 -12.46 -7.35
C ALA A 311 5.35 -11.78 -6.50
N ALA A 312 5.28 -10.47 -6.33
CA ALA A 312 6.31 -9.69 -5.63
C ALA A 312 6.18 -9.70 -4.11
N VAL A 313 4.96 -9.72 -3.54
CA VAL A 313 4.72 -9.48 -2.10
C VAL A 313 5.39 -10.51 -1.17
N GLY A 314 5.78 -11.67 -1.69
CA GLY A 314 6.52 -12.69 -0.95
C GLY A 314 7.89 -12.21 -0.44
N SER A 315 8.54 -11.27 -1.14
CA SER A 315 9.82 -10.67 -0.72
C SER A 315 9.65 -9.54 0.29
N LEU A 316 8.43 -9.01 0.46
CA LEU A 316 8.20 -7.85 1.31
C LEU A 316 8.12 -8.24 2.79
N THR A 317 9.03 -7.67 3.57
CA THR A 317 9.07 -7.77 5.03
C THR A 317 8.99 -6.40 5.68
N VAL A 318 8.25 -6.30 6.78
CA VAL A 318 8.18 -5.09 7.61
C VAL A 318 8.62 -5.42 9.03
N ASN A 319 9.30 -4.49 9.70
CA ASN A 319 9.86 -4.66 11.05
C ASN A 319 10.79 -5.88 11.18
N ASP A 320 11.52 -6.21 10.11
CA ASP A 320 12.49 -7.32 10.01
C ASP A 320 11.95 -8.73 10.32
N ASN A 321 10.64 -8.86 10.62
CA ASN A 321 10.05 -10.11 11.12
C ASN A 321 8.65 -10.39 10.56
N MET A 322 7.94 -9.38 10.06
CA MET A 322 6.59 -9.55 9.53
C MET A 322 6.63 -9.77 8.01
N ARG A 323 6.54 -11.03 7.58
CA ARG A 323 6.40 -11.38 6.17
C ARG A 323 4.99 -11.05 5.67
N LEU A 324 4.91 -10.34 4.55
CA LEU A 324 3.63 -9.87 4.00
C LEU A 324 3.07 -10.74 2.87
N GLY A 325 3.72 -11.86 2.52
CA GLY A 325 3.30 -12.77 1.45
C GLY A 325 1.86 -13.34 1.56
N ALA A 326 1.23 -13.26 2.73
CA ALA A 326 -0.18 -13.64 2.91
C ALA A 326 -1.18 -12.53 2.49
N PHE A 327 -0.73 -11.28 2.32
CA PHE A 327 -1.55 -10.13 1.98
C PHE A 327 -1.45 -9.81 0.49
N LYS A 328 -2.14 -10.62 -0.30
CA LYS A 328 -1.98 -10.72 -1.75
C LYS A 328 -2.59 -9.58 -2.56
N HIS A 329 -3.42 -8.74 -1.96
CA HIS A 329 -4.10 -7.66 -2.67
C HIS A 329 -3.59 -6.31 -2.18
N VAL A 330 -3.39 -5.36 -3.09
CA VAL A 330 -2.89 -4.03 -2.73
C VAL A 330 -3.77 -2.92 -3.26
N LEU A 331 -4.02 -1.93 -2.40
CA LEU A 331 -4.61 -0.65 -2.76
C LEU A 331 -3.63 0.46 -2.40
N VAL A 332 -3.31 1.32 -3.36
CA VAL A 332 -2.45 2.50 -3.16
C VAL A 332 -3.32 3.71 -2.84
N LEU A 333 -3.02 4.40 -1.75
CA LEU A 333 -3.75 5.57 -1.27
C LEU A 333 -2.78 6.73 -1.00
N PRO A 334 -3.24 7.99 -1.02
CA PRO A 334 -2.46 9.10 -0.49
C PRO A 334 -2.07 8.85 0.97
N ALA A 335 -0.83 9.14 1.34
CA ALA A 335 -0.40 9.01 2.73
C ALA A 335 -1.06 10.09 3.60
N GLY A 336 -1.68 9.67 4.70
CA GLY A 336 -2.16 10.60 5.73
C GLY A 336 -1.15 10.82 6.84
N ASP A 337 -1.44 11.81 7.68
CA ASP A 337 -0.62 12.17 8.83
C ASP A 337 -0.92 11.27 10.02
N ARG A 338 -2.16 11.34 10.53
CA ARG A 338 -2.61 10.66 11.76
C ARG A 338 -4.09 10.36 11.72
N SER A 339 -4.47 9.23 12.31
CA SER A 339 -5.87 8.92 12.60
C SER A 339 -6.42 9.86 13.67
N LEU A 340 -7.76 9.99 13.77
CA LEU A 340 -8.40 10.75 14.84
C LEU A 340 -8.08 10.15 16.21
N ALA A 341 -7.90 8.83 16.30
CA ALA A 341 -7.44 8.15 17.51
C ALA A 341 -6.05 8.64 17.93
N ASP A 342 -5.10 8.72 16.99
CA ASP A 342 -3.76 9.24 17.25
C ASP A 342 -3.77 10.74 17.58
N ILE A 343 -4.61 11.53 16.92
CA ILE A 343 -4.76 12.96 17.21
C ILE A 343 -5.27 13.14 18.65
N HIS A 344 -6.34 12.43 19.01
CA HIS A 344 -6.90 12.50 20.37
C HIS A 344 -5.88 12.09 21.43
N LEU A 345 -5.21 10.95 21.23
CA LEU A 345 -4.30 10.39 22.23
C LEU A 345 -2.99 11.18 22.36
N LYS A 346 -2.39 11.57 21.23
CA LYS A 346 -1.02 12.12 21.19
C LYS A 346 -0.97 13.63 21.05
N GLU A 347 -1.94 14.26 20.38
CA GLU A 347 -1.97 15.73 20.20
C GLU A 347 -2.86 16.43 21.22
N ARG A 348 -3.88 15.74 21.77
CA ARG A 348 -4.82 16.27 22.77
C ARG A 348 -5.41 17.62 22.34
N PRO A 349 -6.19 17.63 21.23
CA PRO A 349 -6.70 18.87 20.65
C PRO A 349 -7.55 19.68 21.63
N SER A 350 -7.54 21.01 21.47
CA SER A 350 -8.39 21.90 22.26
C SER A 350 -9.88 21.64 21.97
N PRO A 351 -10.80 22.00 22.88
CA PRO A 351 -12.24 21.81 22.66
C PRO A 351 -12.77 22.42 21.35
N ASN A 352 -12.22 23.57 20.93
CA ASN A 352 -12.59 24.21 19.67
C ASN A 352 -12.08 23.42 18.45
N HIS A 353 -10.90 22.81 18.53
CA HIS A 353 -10.39 21.95 17.47
C HIS A 353 -11.21 20.64 17.41
N VAL A 354 -11.56 20.04 18.55
CA VAL A 354 -12.47 18.89 18.60
C VAL A 354 -13.81 19.20 17.92
N ARG A 355 -14.40 20.38 18.19
CA ARG A 355 -15.62 20.85 17.52
C ARG A 355 -15.45 20.89 16.00
N PHE A 356 -14.35 21.46 15.50
CA PHE A 356 -14.05 21.53 14.07
C PHE A 356 -13.92 20.13 13.43
N LEU A 357 -13.18 19.22 14.08
CA LEU A 357 -13.01 17.85 13.60
C LEU A 357 -14.37 17.12 13.52
N LEU A 358 -15.19 17.26 14.56
CA LEU A 358 -16.54 16.68 14.59
C LEU A 358 -17.43 17.26 13.48
N GLU A 359 -17.38 18.57 13.25
CA GLU A 359 -18.11 19.21 12.16
C GLU A 359 -17.71 18.64 10.79
N GLU A 360 -16.41 18.49 10.52
CA GLU A 360 -15.95 17.90 9.26
C GLU A 360 -16.37 16.44 9.11
N ILE A 361 -16.32 15.64 10.18
CA ILE A 361 -16.81 14.24 10.17
C ILE A 361 -18.31 14.20 9.87
N ILE A 362 -19.11 15.06 10.50
CA ILE A 362 -20.56 15.10 10.27
C ILE A 362 -20.86 15.47 8.82
N ARG A 363 -20.14 16.45 8.25
CA ARG A 363 -20.29 16.84 6.84
C ARG A 363 -19.89 15.72 5.88
N ALA A 364 -18.84 14.95 6.20
CA ALA A 364 -18.45 13.77 5.45
C ALA A 364 -19.57 12.71 5.45
N LEU A 365 -20.16 12.42 6.62
CA LEU A 365 -21.28 11.48 6.73
C LEU A 365 -22.53 11.95 5.99
N GLN A 366 -22.86 13.25 6.08
CA GLN A 366 -23.98 13.82 5.33
C GLN A 366 -23.83 13.54 3.83
N GLN A 367 -22.62 13.73 3.30
CA GLN A 367 -22.37 13.49 1.89
C GLN A 367 -22.47 12.01 1.51
N LEU A 368 -21.92 11.08 2.31
CA LEU A 368 -22.13 9.64 2.10
C LEU A 368 -23.62 9.27 2.09
N HIS A 369 -24.37 9.78 3.07
CA HIS A 369 -25.79 9.45 3.23
C HIS A 369 -26.64 10.02 2.10
N ILE A 370 -26.30 11.20 1.55
CA ILE A 370 -26.93 11.75 0.34
C ILE A 370 -26.75 10.83 -0.87
N TRP A 371 -25.60 10.17 -0.97
CA TRP A 371 -25.32 9.18 -2.02
C TRP A 371 -25.88 7.79 -1.72
N ASN A 372 -26.73 7.66 -0.69
CA ASN A 372 -27.28 6.41 -0.20
C ASN A 372 -26.21 5.39 0.23
N ILE A 373 -25.05 5.85 0.70
CA ILE A 373 -23.99 4.99 1.22
C ILE A 373 -23.98 5.09 2.75
N VAL A 374 -23.90 3.96 3.43
CA VAL A 374 -23.72 3.85 4.89
C VAL A 374 -22.33 3.27 5.14
N HIS A 375 -21.54 3.90 6.02
CA HIS A 375 -20.17 3.46 6.28
C HIS A 375 -20.13 2.12 7.04
N CYS A 376 -21.03 1.91 8.00
CA CYS A 376 -21.19 0.67 8.77
C CYS A 376 -19.99 0.24 9.66
N ASP A 377 -18.90 1.01 9.72
CA ASP A 377 -17.76 0.78 10.62
C ASP A 377 -17.05 2.09 10.98
N LEU A 378 -17.83 3.14 11.27
CA LEU A 378 -17.27 4.45 11.62
C LEU A 378 -16.62 4.41 13.00
N LYS A 379 -15.31 4.64 13.06
CA LYS A 379 -14.51 4.68 14.30
C LYS A 379 -13.38 5.70 14.16
N MET A 380 -12.75 6.10 15.27
CA MET A 380 -11.67 7.08 15.26
C MET A 380 -10.45 6.65 14.42
N LEU A 381 -10.24 5.34 14.24
CA LEU A 381 -9.19 4.80 13.37
C LEU A 381 -9.50 5.02 11.87
N ASN A 382 -10.77 5.14 11.51
CA ASN A 382 -11.26 5.31 10.13
C ASN A 382 -11.48 6.79 9.75
N VAL A 383 -11.03 7.70 10.59
CA VAL A 383 -10.98 9.14 10.31
C VAL A 383 -9.50 9.55 10.24
N LEU A 384 -9.01 9.85 9.06
CA LEU A 384 -7.60 10.14 8.80
C LEU A 384 -7.39 11.61 8.45
N ARG A 385 -6.46 12.30 9.11
CA ARG A 385 -6.05 13.64 8.70
C ARG A 385 -5.05 13.57 7.55
N VAL A 386 -5.36 14.26 6.46
CA VAL A 386 -4.50 14.41 5.28
C VAL A 386 -4.47 15.89 4.94
N LEU A 387 -3.28 16.50 5.02
CA LEU A 387 -3.09 17.93 4.68
C LEU A 387 -4.08 18.84 5.42
N TYR A 388 -4.13 18.68 6.74
CA TYR A 388 -4.96 19.47 7.67
C TYR A 388 -6.48 19.27 7.58
N GLN A 389 -6.97 18.36 6.72
CA GLN A 389 -8.39 18.02 6.62
C GLN A 389 -8.63 16.58 7.05
N VAL A 390 -9.76 16.31 7.71
CA VAL A 390 -10.14 14.92 8.00
C VAL A 390 -10.81 14.27 6.80
N LYS A 391 -10.54 12.98 6.62
CA LYS A 391 -11.10 12.15 5.57
C LYS A 391 -11.57 10.83 6.15
N LEU A 392 -12.73 10.37 5.70
CA LEU A 392 -13.19 9.02 6.00
C LEU A 392 -12.46 8.02 5.10
N ILE A 393 -12.03 6.92 5.71
CA ILE A 393 -11.30 5.83 5.07
C ILE A 393 -11.91 4.50 5.48
N ASP A 394 -11.52 3.43 4.78
CA ASP A 394 -11.91 2.04 5.10
C ASP A 394 -13.41 1.77 4.85
N PHE A 395 -13.73 1.59 3.58
CA PHE A 395 -15.07 1.38 3.04
C PHE A 395 -15.39 -0.11 2.75
N ASP A 396 -14.58 -1.05 3.24
CA ASP A 396 -14.79 -2.50 3.01
C ASP A 396 -16.02 -3.04 3.77
N ALA A 397 -16.46 -2.33 4.81
CA ALA A 397 -17.71 -2.54 5.54
C ALA A 397 -18.92 -1.79 4.94
N ALA A 398 -18.68 -0.77 4.12
CA ALA A 398 -19.72 0.12 3.66
C ALA A 398 -20.65 -0.56 2.66
N THR A 399 -21.90 -0.10 2.63
CA THR A 399 -22.93 -0.65 1.73
C THR A 399 -24.00 0.40 1.44
N THR A 400 -24.86 0.12 0.47
CA THR A 400 -25.95 1.02 0.09
C THR A 400 -27.09 0.92 1.10
N VAL A 401 -27.79 2.02 1.38
CA VAL A 401 -29.00 2.04 2.22
C VAL A 401 -29.99 0.95 1.77
N GLY A 402 -30.56 0.22 2.73
CA GLY A 402 -31.49 -0.89 2.51
C GLY A 402 -30.83 -2.23 2.16
N HIS A 403 -29.52 -2.27 1.89
CA HIS A 403 -28.80 -3.53 1.71
C HIS A 403 -28.41 -4.14 3.05
N ARG A 404 -28.13 -5.44 3.07
CA ARG A 404 -27.74 -6.14 4.31
C ARG A 404 -26.37 -5.67 4.80
N VAL A 405 -26.25 -5.46 6.11
CA VAL A 405 -24.96 -5.16 6.74
C VAL A 405 -24.05 -6.39 6.67
N GLY A 406 -22.79 -6.19 6.28
CA GLY A 406 -21.80 -7.25 6.10
C GLY A 406 -21.17 -7.76 7.40
N SER A 407 -20.22 -8.68 7.28
CA SER A 407 -19.46 -9.26 8.40
C SER A 407 -18.30 -8.39 8.90
N LYS A 408 -17.94 -7.34 8.17
CA LYS A 408 -16.96 -6.33 8.60
C LYS A 408 -17.63 -5.26 9.44
N VAL A 409 -17.55 -5.43 10.75
CA VAL A 409 -18.06 -4.48 11.75
C VAL A 409 -17.17 -4.50 12.98
N SER A 410 -16.98 -3.38 13.66
CA SER A 410 -16.30 -3.32 14.96
C SER A 410 -17.37 -3.20 16.04
N SER A 411 -17.51 -4.24 16.87
CA SER A 411 -18.65 -4.33 17.80
C SER A 411 -18.72 -3.17 18.80
N GLY A 412 -17.61 -2.50 19.12
CA GLY A 412 -17.56 -1.36 20.04
C GLY A 412 -18.28 -0.10 19.57
N VAL A 413 -18.49 0.06 18.26
CA VAL A 413 -19.16 1.23 17.69
C VAL A 413 -20.58 0.91 17.19
N MET A 414 -21.08 -0.30 17.43
CA MET A 414 -22.36 -0.74 16.89
C MET A 414 -23.54 -0.44 17.83
N PRO A 415 -24.72 -0.10 17.29
CA PRO A 415 -25.91 0.15 18.10
C PRO A 415 -26.39 -1.10 18.86
N PRO A 416 -26.92 -0.93 20.08
CA PRO A 416 -27.37 -2.01 20.96
C PRO A 416 -28.52 -2.81 20.35
N GLY A 417 -28.82 -3.95 20.98
CA GLY A 417 -30.03 -4.73 20.69
C GLY A 417 -31.16 -4.34 21.64
N THR A 418 -32.41 -4.30 21.16
CA THR A 418 -33.53 -4.00 22.06
C THR A 418 -33.93 -5.26 22.84
N VAL A 419 -34.02 -5.16 24.17
CA VAL A 419 -34.55 -6.25 25.04
C VAL A 419 -36.07 -6.44 24.88
N ASN A 420 -36.75 -5.53 24.16
CA ASN A 420 -38.20 -5.42 24.19
C ASN A 420 -38.90 -6.21 23.05
N ARG A 421 -39.00 -7.54 23.24
CA ARG A 421 -39.65 -8.50 22.32
C ARG A 421 -41.12 -8.25 21.98
N ASN A 422 -41.79 -7.33 22.69
CA ASN A 422 -43.24 -7.15 22.62
C ASN A 422 -43.73 -6.03 21.68
N ARG A 423 -42.86 -5.31 20.96
CA ARG A 423 -43.32 -4.41 19.89
C ARG A 423 -43.69 -5.24 18.66
N ARG A 424 -45.01 -5.36 18.41
CA ARG A 424 -45.55 -5.88 17.15
C ARG A 424 -44.84 -5.18 15.97
N ARG A 425 -44.43 -5.99 14.98
CA ARG A 425 -43.83 -5.61 13.68
C ARG A 425 -44.76 -4.72 12.86
N THR A 426 -45.02 -3.50 13.30
CA THR A 426 -45.89 -2.54 12.61
C THR A 426 -45.24 -1.16 12.58
N SER A 427 -44.09 -1.05 11.94
CA SER A 427 -43.62 0.19 11.33
C SER A 427 -42.43 -0.12 10.42
N SER A 428 -42.41 0.52 9.26
CA SER A 428 -41.36 0.49 8.24
C SER A 428 -40.05 1.16 8.67
N CYS A 429 -39.76 1.22 9.97
CA CYS A 429 -38.49 1.69 10.50
C CYS A 429 -37.65 0.46 10.79
N ALA A 430 -36.69 0.18 9.90
CA ALA A 430 -35.81 -0.99 9.97
C ALA A 430 -35.11 -1.06 11.33
N CYS A 431 -35.17 -2.23 11.97
CA CYS A 431 -34.40 -2.51 13.18
C CYS A 431 -32.91 -2.40 12.86
N VAL A 432 -32.23 -1.36 13.32
CA VAL A 432 -30.76 -1.23 13.22
C VAL A 432 -30.02 -1.92 14.36
N GLU A 433 -30.70 -2.82 15.06
CA GLU A 433 -30.17 -3.58 16.18
C GLU A 433 -29.07 -4.51 15.69
N MET A 434 -27.83 -4.28 16.10
CA MET A 434 -26.70 -5.06 15.57
C MET A 434 -26.37 -6.31 16.40
N PHE A 435 -26.90 -6.43 17.62
CA PHE A 435 -26.66 -7.57 18.51
C PHE A 435 -27.88 -8.51 18.57
N TYR A 436 -27.62 -9.81 18.72
CA TYR A 436 -28.63 -10.85 18.90
C TYR A 436 -28.19 -11.85 19.98
N LYS A 437 -29.08 -12.16 20.92
CA LYS A 437 -28.87 -13.20 21.94
C LYS A 437 -29.49 -14.50 21.47
N LEU A 438 -28.66 -15.49 21.18
CA LEU A 438 -29.06 -16.85 20.85
C LEU A 438 -29.81 -17.46 22.04
N GLU A 439 -31.00 -17.99 21.80
CA GLU A 439 -31.92 -18.45 22.85
C GLU A 439 -31.60 -19.86 23.35
N ASN A 440 -31.07 -20.70 22.48
CA ASN A 440 -30.91 -22.13 22.73
C ASN A 440 -29.75 -22.72 21.92
N ASP A 441 -29.38 -23.96 22.24
CA ASP A 441 -28.28 -24.65 21.57
C ASP A 441 -28.56 -24.89 20.08
N ALA A 442 -29.82 -25.03 19.66
CA ALA A 442 -30.17 -25.20 18.26
C ALA A 442 -29.87 -23.93 17.42
N GLU A 443 -30.18 -22.75 17.94
CA GLU A 443 -29.78 -21.48 17.30
C GLU A 443 -28.26 -21.31 17.26
N ARG A 444 -27.58 -21.75 18.32
CA ARG A 444 -26.11 -21.73 18.36
C ARG A 444 -25.50 -22.65 17.31
N ASP A 445 -26.06 -23.84 17.14
CA ASP A 445 -25.63 -24.80 16.12
C ASP A 445 -25.91 -24.25 14.71
N LEU A 446 -27.07 -23.63 14.49
CA LEU A 446 -27.38 -22.93 13.23
C LEU A 446 -26.40 -21.79 12.95
N TYR A 447 -26.06 -20.99 13.96
CA TYR A 447 -25.07 -19.92 13.84
C TYR A 447 -23.68 -20.46 13.48
N ASN A 448 -23.22 -21.49 14.19
CA ASN A 448 -21.93 -22.12 13.92
C ASN A 448 -21.89 -22.71 12.51
N LEU A 449 -22.98 -23.37 12.08
CA LEU A 449 -23.14 -23.89 10.73
C LEU A 449 -23.15 -22.77 9.68
N TYR A 450 -23.76 -21.62 9.98
CA TYR A 450 -23.77 -20.46 9.09
C TYR A 450 -22.36 -19.86 8.91
N TRP A 451 -21.46 -19.97 9.88
CA TRP A 451 -20.09 -19.43 9.82
C TRP A 451 -18.98 -20.48 9.66
N GLU A 452 -19.32 -21.76 9.55
CA GLU A 452 -18.40 -22.92 9.57
C GLU A 452 -17.22 -22.81 8.58
N HIS A 453 -17.48 -22.30 7.38
CA HIS A 453 -16.48 -22.20 6.32
C HIS A 453 -15.57 -20.95 6.41
N ASP A 454 -15.86 -20.00 7.31
CA ASP A 454 -15.02 -18.83 7.54
C ASP A 454 -14.19 -18.98 8.82
N SER A 455 -13.26 -19.93 8.77
CA SER A 455 -12.32 -20.24 9.87
C SER A 455 -11.52 -19.03 10.37
N ARG A 456 -11.44 -17.93 9.59
CA ARG A 456 -10.62 -16.75 9.87
C ARG A 456 -11.42 -15.63 10.54
N LEU A 457 -12.72 -15.49 10.25
CA LEU A 457 -13.64 -14.65 11.04
C LEU A 457 -14.08 -15.32 12.36
N HIS A 458 -13.79 -16.60 12.54
CA HIS A 458 -14.23 -17.37 13.70
C HIS A 458 -13.96 -16.68 15.04
N ASN A 459 -12.77 -16.07 15.23
CA ASN A 459 -12.47 -15.37 16.48
C ASN A 459 -13.28 -14.09 16.70
N LYS A 460 -13.61 -13.40 15.62
CA LYS A 460 -14.38 -12.15 15.65
C LYS A 460 -15.87 -12.40 15.85
N LEU A 461 -16.41 -13.39 15.12
CA LEU A 461 -17.83 -13.70 15.08
C LEU A 461 -18.26 -14.79 16.07
N LYS A 462 -17.35 -15.49 16.75
CA LYS A 462 -17.74 -16.49 17.75
C LYS A 462 -18.72 -15.91 18.78
N PRO A 463 -19.79 -16.64 19.15
CA PRO A 463 -20.70 -16.18 20.19
C PRO A 463 -19.97 -15.91 21.50
N ARG A 464 -20.19 -14.72 22.09
CA ARG A 464 -19.67 -14.33 23.41
C ARG A 464 -20.86 -14.24 24.35
N SER A 465 -20.93 -15.12 25.36
CA SER A 465 -22.13 -15.24 26.23
C SER A 465 -23.43 -15.45 25.44
N ASN A 466 -23.38 -16.26 24.38
CA ASN A 466 -24.48 -16.46 23.42
C ASN A 466 -24.96 -15.19 22.69
N ILE A 467 -24.18 -14.11 22.72
CA ILE A 467 -24.45 -12.89 21.95
C ILE A 467 -23.59 -12.90 20.68
N VAL A 468 -24.23 -12.57 19.57
CA VAL A 468 -23.64 -12.50 18.23
C VAL A 468 -24.04 -11.21 17.53
N MET A 469 -23.28 -10.83 16.50
CA MET A 469 -23.61 -9.71 15.62
C MET A 469 -24.55 -10.18 14.50
N ARG A 470 -25.57 -9.37 14.16
CA ARG A 470 -26.55 -9.63 13.09
C ARG A 470 -25.99 -9.28 11.70
N CYS A 471 -24.90 -9.95 11.34
CA CYS A 471 -24.19 -9.73 10.07
C CYS A 471 -24.63 -10.73 9.00
N SER A 472 -24.46 -10.31 7.75
CA SER A 472 -24.60 -11.17 6.57
C SER A 472 -23.26 -11.50 5.93
N ARG A 473 -23.21 -12.65 5.23
CA ARG A 473 -22.16 -13.02 4.27
C ARG A 473 -22.80 -13.34 2.92
N ALA A 474 -22.09 -13.03 1.84
CA ALA A 474 -22.63 -13.08 0.47
C ALA A 474 -22.48 -14.45 -0.21
N ASP A 475 -21.63 -15.32 0.33
CA ASP A 475 -21.16 -16.58 -0.23
C ASP A 475 -21.95 -17.80 0.26
N THR A 476 -23.18 -17.62 0.75
CA THR A 476 -23.99 -18.73 1.30
C THR A 476 -25.49 -18.52 1.13
N ASP A 477 -26.18 -19.60 0.82
CA ASP A 477 -27.66 -19.67 0.83
C ASP A 477 -28.23 -20.05 2.21
N ARG A 478 -27.35 -20.38 3.18
CA ARG A 478 -27.77 -20.69 4.55
C ARG A 478 -28.42 -19.46 5.18
N SER A 479 -29.38 -19.66 6.08
CA SER A 479 -29.99 -18.59 6.87
C SER A 479 -29.46 -18.62 8.31
N PRO A 480 -29.06 -17.47 8.89
CA PRO A 480 -28.70 -17.40 10.29
C PRO A 480 -29.95 -17.49 11.20
N PRO A 481 -29.79 -17.66 12.53
CA PRO A 481 -30.91 -17.69 13.48
C PRO A 481 -31.56 -16.32 13.74
N TYR A 482 -31.24 -15.30 12.96
CA TYR A 482 -31.74 -13.93 13.12
C TYR A 482 -32.13 -13.32 11.77
N ASP A 483 -33.03 -12.33 11.81
CA ASP A 483 -33.32 -11.49 10.65
C ASP A 483 -32.09 -10.61 10.32
N PHE A 484 -31.80 -10.40 9.04
CA PHE A 484 -30.71 -9.50 8.63
C PHE A 484 -31.03 -8.04 9.00
N VAL A 485 -29.97 -7.28 9.29
CA VAL A 485 -30.06 -5.83 9.48
C VAL A 485 -29.85 -5.14 8.14
N GLU A 486 -30.77 -4.26 7.78
CA GLU A 486 -30.63 -3.36 6.64
C GLU A 486 -29.82 -2.13 7.04
N ALA A 487 -28.86 -1.77 6.19
CA ALA A 487 -28.03 -0.60 6.40
C ALA A 487 -28.87 0.67 6.33
N SER A 488 -28.69 1.54 7.31
CA SER A 488 -29.32 2.86 7.34
C SER A 488 -28.37 3.89 7.96
N PRO A 489 -28.57 5.19 7.67
CA PRO A 489 -27.82 6.29 8.30
C PRO A 489 -27.72 6.20 9.82
N GLN A 490 -28.72 5.64 10.49
CA GLN A 490 -28.79 5.58 11.95
C GLN A 490 -27.68 4.73 12.58
N ILE A 491 -27.07 3.79 11.82
CA ILE A 491 -25.90 3.01 12.26
C ILE A 491 -24.68 3.93 12.41
N ASP A 492 -24.42 4.76 11.40
CA ASP A 492 -23.31 5.72 11.43
C ASP A 492 -23.55 6.82 12.46
N ILE A 493 -24.80 7.26 12.66
CA ILE A 493 -25.13 8.27 13.69
C ILE A 493 -24.87 7.75 15.10
N TRP A 494 -25.18 6.48 15.39
CA TRP A 494 -24.80 5.86 16.66
C TRP A 494 -23.27 5.83 16.82
N SER A 495 -22.57 5.36 15.78
CA SER A 495 -21.10 5.29 15.76
C SER A 495 -20.45 6.67 15.97
N LEU A 496 -21.04 7.73 15.38
CA LEU A 496 -20.66 9.12 15.61
C LEU A 496 -20.82 9.52 17.08
N GLY A 497 -21.92 9.11 17.72
CA GLY A 497 -22.14 9.31 19.16
C GLY A 497 -21.07 8.63 20.02
N VAL A 498 -20.63 7.43 19.65
CA VAL A 498 -19.53 6.72 20.33
C VAL A 498 -18.22 7.52 20.20
N ILE A 499 -17.90 8.05 19.01
CA ILE A 499 -16.75 8.92 18.79
C ILE A 499 -16.85 10.21 19.62
N MET A 500 -18.03 10.86 19.64
CA MET A 500 -18.26 12.08 20.41
C MET A 500 -18.05 11.85 21.90
N PHE A 501 -18.62 10.75 22.44
CA PHE A 501 -18.44 10.36 23.83
C PHE A 501 -16.96 10.22 24.15
N GLN A 502 -16.22 9.42 23.37
CA GLN A 502 -14.81 9.16 23.61
C GLN A 502 -13.93 10.41 23.51
N LEU A 503 -14.19 11.29 22.54
CA LEU A 503 -13.47 12.55 22.39
C LEU A 503 -13.65 13.49 23.59
N TRP A 504 -14.80 13.44 24.25
CA TRP A 504 -15.16 14.37 25.34
C TRP A 504 -14.91 13.81 26.74
N SER A 505 -15.11 12.51 26.96
CA SER A 505 -14.81 11.84 28.24
C SER A 505 -13.36 11.38 28.33
N GLY A 506 -12.73 11.06 27.19
CA GLY A 506 -11.45 10.32 27.15
C GLY A 506 -11.61 8.81 27.42
N GLU A 507 -12.85 8.32 27.50
CA GLU A 507 -13.17 6.92 27.81
C GLU A 507 -14.04 6.30 26.69
N GLU A 508 -13.89 5.01 26.45
CA GLU A 508 -14.75 4.29 25.50
C GLU A 508 -16.16 4.10 26.09
N LEU A 509 -17.21 4.22 25.26
CA LEU A 509 -18.59 4.01 25.70
C LEU A 509 -18.79 2.60 26.29
N VAL A 510 -18.13 1.62 25.68
CA VAL A 510 -17.97 0.26 26.21
C VAL A 510 -16.52 -0.16 25.97
N PRO A 511 -15.83 -0.77 26.95
CA PRO A 511 -14.45 -1.21 26.77
C PRO A 511 -14.25 -2.16 25.58
N THR A 512 -13.24 -1.88 24.77
CA THR A 512 -12.88 -2.66 23.58
C THR A 512 -11.44 -3.18 23.62
N ASP A 513 -11.13 -4.13 22.73
CA ASP A 513 -9.77 -4.56 22.45
C ASP A 513 -9.09 -3.70 21.37
N VAL A 514 -7.87 -4.07 20.98
CA VAL A 514 -7.09 -3.37 19.94
C VAL A 514 -7.76 -3.31 18.56
N ASN A 515 -8.76 -4.17 18.31
CA ASN A 515 -9.54 -4.21 17.07
C ASN A 515 -10.85 -3.44 17.17
N GLN A 516 -11.08 -2.71 18.28
CA GLN A 516 -12.33 -2.02 18.58
C GLN A 516 -13.54 -2.98 18.69
N ASP A 517 -13.27 -4.21 19.13
CA ASP A 517 -14.31 -5.18 19.47
C ASP A 517 -14.56 -5.21 20.98
N VAL A 518 -15.84 -5.28 21.37
CA VAL A 518 -16.26 -5.28 22.78
C VAL A 518 -15.64 -6.47 23.51
N VAL A 519 -14.95 -6.21 24.63
CA VAL A 519 -14.32 -7.28 25.41
C VAL A 519 -15.37 -8.26 25.93
N ALA A 520 -15.01 -9.54 26.07
CA ALA A 520 -15.98 -10.62 26.36
C ALA A 520 -16.84 -10.36 27.62
N GLY A 521 -16.29 -9.71 28.65
CA GLY A 521 -17.02 -9.37 29.89
C GLY A 521 -18.00 -8.19 29.77
N GLN A 522 -18.03 -7.49 28.64
CA GLN A 522 -18.84 -6.28 28.42
C GLN A 522 -19.84 -6.42 27.27
N ILE A 523 -19.90 -7.59 26.61
CA ILE A 523 -20.78 -7.81 25.46
C ILE A 523 -22.28 -7.70 25.82
N GLU A 524 -22.65 -8.11 27.03
CA GLU A 524 -24.01 -7.95 27.54
C GLU A 524 -24.35 -6.47 27.76
N THR A 525 -23.41 -5.70 28.30
CA THR A 525 -23.53 -4.24 28.48
C THR A 525 -23.75 -3.54 27.14
N ALA A 526 -22.91 -3.86 26.13
CA ALA A 526 -23.03 -3.29 24.79
C ALA A 526 -24.37 -3.61 24.12
N MET A 527 -24.89 -4.83 24.32
CA MET A 527 -26.17 -5.23 23.76
C MET A 527 -27.35 -4.58 24.51
N ALA A 528 -27.31 -4.51 25.84
CA ALA A 528 -28.48 -4.27 26.67
C ALA A 528 -28.64 -2.82 27.17
N TRP A 529 -27.99 -1.84 26.52
CA TRP A 529 -28.18 -0.43 26.84
C TRP A 529 -29.67 -0.05 26.87
N THR A 530 -30.10 0.54 27.98
CA THR A 530 -31.39 1.23 28.08
C THR A 530 -31.18 2.73 27.98
N GLU A 531 -32.24 3.47 27.64
CA GLU A 531 -32.21 4.94 27.65
C GLU A 531 -31.72 5.48 29.01
N GLY A 532 -32.23 4.94 30.12
CA GLY A 532 -31.83 5.37 31.46
C GLY A 532 -30.38 5.07 31.79
N ASP A 533 -29.83 3.97 31.27
CA ASP A 533 -28.41 3.64 31.46
C ASP A 533 -27.52 4.58 30.66
N LEU A 534 -27.86 4.87 29.40
CA LEU A 534 -27.12 5.82 28.56
C LEU A 534 -27.14 7.23 29.16
N HIS A 535 -28.31 7.74 29.57
CA HIS A 535 -28.41 9.06 30.19
C HIS A 535 -27.53 9.17 31.44
N ARG A 536 -27.63 8.18 32.34
CA ARG A 536 -26.81 8.15 33.56
C ARG A 536 -25.31 8.08 33.24
N HIS A 537 -24.93 7.28 32.26
CA HIS A 537 -23.54 7.13 31.86
C HIS A 537 -22.98 8.43 31.24
N ILE A 538 -23.74 9.09 30.36
CA ILE A 538 -23.39 10.39 29.80
C ILE A 538 -23.24 11.44 30.90
N GLU A 539 -24.19 11.53 31.84
CA GLU A 539 -24.14 12.48 32.97
C GLU A 539 -22.93 12.29 33.88
N GLN A 540 -22.49 11.04 34.07
CA GLN A 540 -21.35 10.71 34.93
C GLN A 540 -20.00 11.08 34.31
N HIS A 541 -19.87 11.06 32.98
CA HIS A 541 -18.58 11.23 32.29
C HIS A 541 -18.45 12.56 31.55
N ILE A 542 -19.56 13.25 31.23
CA ILE A 542 -19.55 14.47 30.43
C ILE A 542 -20.01 15.66 31.28
N ALA A 543 -19.09 16.58 31.58
CA ALA A 543 -19.40 17.73 32.42
C ALA A 543 -20.18 18.85 31.69
N ASN A 544 -19.88 19.09 30.41
CA ASN A 544 -20.46 20.20 29.65
C ASN A 544 -21.93 19.93 29.28
N GLU A 545 -22.80 20.91 29.53
CA GLU A 545 -24.26 20.79 29.29
C GLU A 545 -24.62 20.62 27.82
N ASP A 546 -23.99 21.37 26.91
CA ASP A 546 -24.26 21.24 25.48
C ASP A 546 -23.80 19.89 24.94
N GLN A 547 -22.67 19.37 25.41
CA GLN A 547 -22.18 18.03 25.05
C GLN A 547 -23.13 16.94 25.55
N ARG A 548 -23.60 17.02 26.80
CA ARG A 548 -24.59 16.09 27.35
C ARG A 548 -25.89 16.12 26.57
N SER A 549 -26.43 17.32 26.34
CA SER A 549 -27.64 17.54 25.55
C SER A 549 -27.49 16.96 24.14
N LEU A 550 -26.35 17.17 23.49
CA LEU A 550 -26.13 16.62 22.15
C LEU A 550 -26.08 15.09 22.18
N LEU A 551 -25.29 14.49 23.08
CA LEU A 551 -25.17 13.02 23.17
C LEU A 551 -26.49 12.34 23.49
N SER A 552 -27.34 12.92 24.35
CA SER A 552 -28.64 12.33 24.71
C SER A 552 -29.62 12.25 23.53
N HIS A 553 -29.35 12.93 22.41
CA HIS A 553 -30.15 12.85 21.19
C HIS A 553 -29.47 12.07 20.05
N VAL A 554 -28.20 11.69 20.23
CA VAL A 554 -27.42 10.90 19.25
C VAL A 554 -27.31 9.45 19.70
N LEU A 555 -26.94 9.22 20.96
CA LEU A 555 -26.90 7.91 21.60
C LEU A 555 -28.28 7.55 22.17
N VAL A 556 -29.23 7.32 21.27
CA VAL A 556 -30.60 6.87 21.57
C VAL A 556 -30.76 5.43 21.10
N VAL A 557 -31.36 4.56 21.92
CA VAL A 557 -31.53 3.14 21.59
C VAL A 557 -32.45 3.00 20.39
N ASP A 558 -33.61 3.68 20.41
CA ASP A 558 -34.57 3.66 19.29
C ASP A 558 -34.04 4.47 18.10
N PRO A 559 -33.73 3.83 16.96
CA PRO A 559 -33.18 4.54 15.81
C PRO A 559 -34.13 5.58 15.22
N SER A 560 -35.45 5.47 15.37
CA SER A 560 -36.35 6.49 14.82
C SER A 560 -36.27 7.83 15.57
N GLU A 561 -35.79 7.78 16.81
CA GLU A 561 -35.70 8.95 17.70
C GLU A 561 -34.32 9.63 17.64
N ARG A 562 -33.29 8.98 17.06
CA ARG A 562 -31.97 9.58 16.86
C ARG A 562 -32.07 10.78 15.91
N TRP A 563 -31.41 11.87 16.27
CA TRP A 563 -31.38 13.07 15.44
C TRP A 563 -30.67 12.84 14.11
N SER A 564 -31.15 13.54 13.08
CA SER A 564 -30.45 13.62 11.80
C SER A 564 -29.16 14.42 11.93
N LEU A 565 -28.21 14.18 11.02
CA LEU A 565 -26.94 14.92 10.95
C LEU A 565 -27.15 16.44 10.79
N GLU A 566 -28.18 16.86 10.05
CA GLU A 566 -28.55 18.27 9.92
C GLU A 566 -28.97 18.88 11.27
N ARG A 567 -29.76 18.15 12.06
CA ARG A 567 -30.19 18.61 13.39
C ARG A 567 -29.02 18.64 14.37
N ILE A 568 -28.11 17.67 14.29
CA ILE A 568 -26.86 17.63 15.07
C ILE A 568 -26.01 18.88 14.80
N LEU A 569 -25.77 19.24 13.54
CA LEU A 569 -24.99 20.45 13.18
C LEU A 569 -25.65 21.76 13.62
N ASN A 570 -26.98 21.77 13.76
CA ASN A 570 -27.72 22.93 14.22
C ASN A 570 -27.76 23.08 15.76
N HIS A 571 -27.18 22.16 16.51
CA HIS A 571 -27.12 22.22 17.96
C HIS A 571 -26.23 23.39 18.44
N PRO A 572 -26.55 24.05 19.57
CA PRO A 572 -25.75 25.15 20.14
C PRO A 572 -24.25 24.85 20.27
N TYR A 573 -23.87 23.60 20.53
CA TYR A 573 -22.47 23.16 20.57
C TYR A 573 -21.67 23.57 19.32
N PHE A 574 -22.28 23.59 18.13
CA PHE A 574 -21.61 23.94 16.86
C PHE A 574 -21.80 25.40 16.44
N ARG A 575 -22.58 26.21 17.17
CA ARG A 575 -22.97 27.58 16.77
C ARG A 575 -22.16 28.69 17.47
N VAL A 576 -20.92 28.41 17.85
CA VAL A 576 -20.07 29.31 18.66
C VAL A 576 -19.42 30.41 17.83
#